data_AF-A0A7K1RNU7-F1
#
_entry.id   AF-A0A7K1RNU7-F1
#
_cell.length_a   1.000
_cell.length_b   1.000
_cell.length_c   1.000
_cell.angle_alpha   90.00
_cell.angle_beta   90.00
_cell.angle_gamma   90.00
#
_symmetry.space_group_name_H-M   'P 1'
#
loop_
_entity.id
_entity.type
_entity.pdbx_description
1 polymer ?
#
loop_
_entity_poly.entity_id
_entity_poly.type
_entity_poly.pdbx_seq_one_letter_code
_entity_poly.pdbx_strand_id
1 'polypeptide(L)' 'TGKGIANPIATFWTAAQMLEHLGERDAAARLMSAVERVTEAGILTPDVGGTANTRQVTEAVCNAIAGSNILKMAAAE' A
#
# COMPACT_ATOMS: atom_id res chain seq x y z
N THR A 1 -16.76 13.67 6.99
CA THR A 1 -15.64 12.75 7.31
C THR A 1 -16.21 11.45 7.85
N GLY A 2 -15.45 10.34 7.90
CA GLY A 2 -15.93 9.08 8.50
C GLY A 2 -16.84 8.19 7.63
N LYS A 3 -16.97 8.44 6.32
CA LYS A 3 -17.78 7.62 5.40
C LYS A 3 -17.08 6.34 4.92
N GLY A 4 -15.79 6.16 5.23
CA GLY A 4 -15.01 4.99 4.83
C GLY A 4 -14.79 4.83 3.32
N ILE A 5 -15.00 5.86 2.51
CA ILE A 5 -14.84 5.83 1.04
C ILE A 5 -13.69 6.72 0.54
N ALA A 6 -12.90 7.29 1.45
CA ALA A 6 -11.78 8.14 1.08
C ALA A 6 -10.62 7.30 0.55
N ASN A 7 -9.98 7.77 -0.52
CA ASN A 7 -8.79 7.14 -1.06
C ASN A 7 -7.58 7.27 -0.12
N PRO A 8 -7.00 6.17 0.38
CA PRO A 8 -5.83 6.20 1.25
C PRO A 8 -4.49 6.33 0.50
N ILE A 9 -4.47 6.27 -0.84
CA ILE A 9 -3.23 6.25 -1.65
C ILE A 9 -2.36 7.49 -1.40
N ALA A 10 -2.97 8.69 -1.32
CA ALA A 10 -2.22 9.91 -1.02
C ALA A 10 -1.50 9.85 0.33
N THR A 11 -2.15 9.26 1.34
CA THR A 11 -1.55 9.06 2.67
C THR A 11 -0.38 8.07 2.61
N PHE A 12 -0.50 6.98 1.83
CA PHE A 12 0.61 6.04 1.64
C PHE A 12 1.80 6.69 0.95
N TRP A 13 1.58 7.55 -0.04
CA TRP A 13 2.67 8.26 -0.70
C TRP A 13 3.40 9.20 0.25
N THR A 14 2.68 9.97 1.07
CA THR A 14 3.30 10.82 2.10
C THR A 14 4.11 9.97 3.08
N ALA A 15 3.61 8.80 3.49
CA ALA A 15 4.36 7.88 4.34
C ALA A 15 5.63 7.33 3.65
N ALA A 16 5.58 7.03 2.36
CA ALA A 16 6.75 6.60 1.59
C ALA A 16 7.81 7.72 1.51
N GLN A 17 7.40 8.96 1.24
CA GLN A 17 8.31 10.12 1.24
C GLN A 17 8.93 10.35 2.62
N MET A 18 8.16 10.14 3.70
CA MET A 18 8.69 10.20 5.07
C MET A 18 9.73 9.10 5.32
N LEU A 19 9.50 7.87 4.87
CA LEU A 19 10.46 6.77 4.98
C LEU A 19 11.75 7.09 4.21
N GLU A 20 11.65 7.63 2.99
CA GLU A 20 12.81 8.08 2.23
C GLU A 20 13.60 9.17 2.97
N HIS A 21 12.91 10.14 3.58
CA HIS A 21 13.53 11.19 4.38
C HIS A 21 14.29 10.65 5.60
N LEU A 22 13.78 9.59 6.22
CA LEU A 22 14.44 8.89 7.34
C LEU A 22 15.59 7.97 6.90
N GLY A 23 15.83 7.82 5.59
CA GLY A 23 16.84 6.91 5.04
C GLY A 23 16.36 5.48 4.78
N GLU A 24 15.09 5.18 5.08
CA GLU A 24 14.45 3.86 4.97
C GLU A 24 13.97 3.58 3.54
N ARG A 25 14.88 3.64 2.55
CA ARG A 25 14.55 3.52 1.12
C ARG A 25 13.91 2.18 0.75
N ASP A 26 14.39 1.09 1.34
CA ASP A 26 13.84 -0.25 1.09
C ASP A 26 12.40 -0.38 1.59
N ALA A 27 12.10 0.23 2.74
CA ALA A 27 10.74 0.24 3.28
C ALA A 27 9.82 1.11 2.42
N ALA A 28 10.28 2.28 1.98
CA ALA A 28 9.54 3.15 1.06
C ALA A 28 9.22 2.43 -0.25
N ALA A 29 10.21 1.79 -0.88
CA ALA A 29 10.04 1.03 -2.11
C ALA A 29 9.06 -0.14 -1.93
N ARG A 30 9.13 -0.86 -0.81
CA ARG A 30 8.19 -1.94 -0.48
C ARG A 30 6.76 -1.45 -0.33
N LEU A 31 6.55 -0.32 0.33
CA LEU A 31 5.23 0.30 0.47
C LEU A 31 4.67 0.70 -0.89
N MET A 32 5.44 1.42 -1.72
CA MET A 32 4.97 1.86 -3.03
C MET A 32 4.69 0.70 -3.98
N SER A 33 5.55 -0.32 -4.00
CA SER A 33 5.32 -1.54 -4.78
C SER A 33 4.06 -2.32 -4.34
N ALA A 34 3.72 -2.27 -3.05
CA ALA A 34 2.47 -2.87 -2.56
C ALA A 34 1.24 -2.06 -3.00
N VAL A 35 1.33 -0.73 -2.94
CA VAL A 35 0.27 0.16 -3.45
C VAL A 35 0.04 -0.08 -4.94
N GLU A 36 1.10 -0.09 -5.75
CA GLU A 36 1.03 -0.36 -7.19
C GLU A 36 0.30 -1.68 -7.48
N ARG A 37 0.73 -2.77 -6.86
CA ARG A 37 0.10 -4.10 -7.03
C ARG A 37 -1.39 -4.12 -6.68
N VAL A 38 -1.78 -3.45 -5.60
CA VAL A 38 -3.19 -3.38 -5.16
C VAL A 38 -4.01 -2.57 -6.16
N THR A 39 -3.45 -1.45 -6.65
CA THR A 39 -4.13 -0.61 -7.65
C THR A 39 -4.24 -1.28 -9.01
N GLU A 40 -3.20 -2.00 -9.46
CA GLU A 40 -3.21 -2.80 -10.70
C GLU A 40 -4.23 -3.95 -10.63
N ALA A 41 -4.45 -4.52 -9.45
CA ALA A 41 -5.50 -5.51 -9.21
C ALA A 41 -6.92 -4.92 -9.18
N GLY A 42 -7.08 -3.61 -9.39
CA GLY A 42 -8.38 -2.93 -9.43
C GLY A 42 -9.00 -2.68 -8.06
N ILE A 43 -8.25 -2.86 -6.96
CA ILE A 43 -8.73 -2.61 -5.60
C ILE A 43 -8.61 -1.12 -5.30
N LEU A 44 -9.64 -0.38 -5.73
CA LEU A 44 -9.67 1.09 -5.75
C LEU A 44 -10.92 1.62 -5.03
N THR A 45 -10.83 2.81 -4.45
CA THR A 45 -11.97 3.48 -3.83
C THR A 45 -12.91 4.14 -4.85
N PRO A 46 -14.16 4.49 -4.48
CA PRO A 46 -15.15 4.96 -5.44
C PRO A 46 -14.82 6.32 -6.05
N ASP A 47 -14.02 7.15 -5.36
CA ASP A 47 -13.57 8.44 -5.86
C ASP A 47 -12.59 8.34 -7.04
N VAL A 48 -11.95 7.19 -7.23
CA VAL A 48 -11.05 6.90 -8.36
C VAL A 48 -11.59 5.77 -9.25
N GLY A 49 -12.90 5.48 -9.18
CA GLY A 49 -13.59 4.57 -10.10
C GLY A 49 -13.62 3.10 -9.68
N GLY A 50 -13.25 2.77 -8.44
CA GLY A 50 -13.38 1.41 -7.92
C GLY A 50 -14.62 1.19 -7.06
N THR A 51 -14.70 0.01 -6.44
CA THR A 51 -15.82 -0.38 -5.57
C THR A 51 -15.39 -0.68 -4.12
N ALA A 52 -14.09 -0.65 -3.84
CA ALA A 52 -13.55 -0.93 -2.52
C ALA A 52 -13.75 0.27 -1.59
N ASN A 53 -13.85 0.03 -0.29
CA ASN A 53 -13.84 1.07 0.72
C ASN A 53 -12.40 1.32 1.23
N THR A 54 -12.18 2.40 1.99
CA THR A 54 -10.86 2.78 2.53
C THR A 54 -10.19 1.63 3.29
N ARG A 55 -10.97 0.88 4.07
CA ARG A 55 -10.48 -0.25 4.87
C ARG A 55 -10.01 -1.38 3.98
N GLN A 56 -10.80 -1.75 2.97
CA GLN A 56 -10.46 -2.82 2.02
C GLN A 56 -9.18 -2.51 1.25
N VAL A 57 -9.00 -1.28 0.77
CA VAL A 57 -7.75 -0.87 0.11
C VAL A 57 -6.58 -0.96 1.09
N THR A 58 -6.75 -0.46 2.32
CA THR A 58 -5.70 -0.52 3.36
C THR A 58 -5.30 -1.97 3.70
N GLU A 59 -6.28 -2.84 3.92
CA GLU A 59 -6.05 -4.26 4.22
C GLU A 59 -5.34 -4.96 3.06
N ALA A 60 -5.72 -4.67 1.82
CA ALA A 60 -5.04 -5.21 0.63
C ALA A 60 -3.57 -4.78 0.56
N VAL A 61 -3.26 -3.51 0.84
CA VAL A 61 -1.88 -3.00 0.87
C VAL A 61 -1.07 -3.68 1.99
N CYS A 62 -1.63 -3.78 3.19
CA CYS A 62 -0.98 -4.50 4.31
C CYS A 62 -0.68 -5.97 3.95
N ASN A 63 -1.64 -6.65 3.31
CA ASN A 63 -1.46 -8.03 2.88
C ASN A 63 -0.39 -8.16 1.78
N ALA A 64 -0.36 -7.24 0.81
CA ALA A 64 0.67 -7.21 -0.24
C ALA A 64 2.08 -6.98 0.34
N ILE A 65 2.21 -6.13 1.36
CA ILE A 65 3.45 -5.95 2.12
C ILE A 65 3.80 -7.26 2.86
N ALA A 66 2.87 -7.83 3.61
CA ALA A 66 3.11 -9.06 4.39
C ALA A 66 3.52 -10.24 3.49
N GLY A 67 2.85 -10.43 2.35
CA GLY A 67 3.22 -11.45 1.35
C GLY A 67 4.61 -11.23 0.76
N SER A 68 5.01 -9.96 0.55
CA SER A 68 6.37 -9.61 0.11
C SER A 68 7.44 -9.82 1.19
N ASN A 69 7.06 -9.79 2.47
CA ASN A 69 7.97 -9.95 3.61
C ASN A 69 8.33 -11.41 3.89
N ILE A 70 7.41 -12.35 3.61
CA ILE A 70 7.63 -13.79 3.82
C ILE A 70 8.58 -14.36 2.75
N LEU A 71 8.48 -13.88 1.50
CA LEU A 71 9.33 -14.35 0.40
C LEU A 71 10.81 -13.89 0.52
N LYS A 72 11.07 -12.71 1.11
CA LYS A 72 12.46 -12.24 1.33
C LYS A 72 13.19 -13.03 2.44
N MET A 73 12.47 -13.67 3.37
CA MET A 73 13.09 -14.54 4.39
C MET A 73 13.45 -15.93 3.86
N ALA A 74 12.76 -16.41 2.81
CA ALA A 74 12.99 -17.74 2.23
C ALA A 74 14.10 -17.76 1.15
N ALA A 75 14.60 -16.61 0.72
CA ALA A 75 15.62 -16.48 -0.33
C ALA A 75 17.01 -16.10 0.21
N ALA A 76 17.20 -16.19 1.53
CA ALA A 76 18.48 -15.99 2.21
C ALA A 76 18.94 -17.33 2.82
N GLU A 77 19.27 -18.29 1.95
CA GLU A 77 20.05 -19.49 2.25
C GLU A 77 21.05 -19.74 1.12
#